data_AF-X0WJQ5-F1
#
_entry.id   AF-X0WJQ5-F1
#
_cell.length_a   1.000
_cell.length_b   1.000
_cell.length_c   1.000
_cell.angle_alpha   90.00
_cell.angle_beta   90.00
_cell.angle_gamma   90.00
#
_symmetry.space_group_name_H-M   'P 1'
#
loop_
_entity.id
_entity.type
_entity.pdbx_description
1 polymer ?
#
loop_
_entity_poly.entity_id
_entity_poly.type
_entity_poly.pdbx_seq_one_letter_code
_entity_poly.pdbx_strand_id
1 'polypeptide(L)'
;TGEDLGIPLVGIVDLVLGGDAGPAIIDFKTAARGGTLLEISHEIQLSSYAYAYRHVTGVDEGELQIRRLIKTKNPQIETHTYSARTDVHFGRLFALIREYLDALDAGRFNFRPGFGCSMCDHRDTHCRRWCG
;
A
#
# COMPACT_ATOMS: atom_id res chain seq x y z
N THR A 1 -17.59 -2.04 0.64
CA THR A 1 -18.42 -3.23 0.98
C THR A 1 -18.37 -3.62 2.46
N GLY A 2 -17.48 -3.07 3.32
CA GLY A 2 -17.65 -3.14 4.79
C GLY A 2 -17.76 -4.55 5.39
N GLU A 3 -17.37 -5.56 4.63
CA GLU A 3 -17.51 -6.97 4.97
C GLU A 3 -16.39 -7.36 5.93
N ASP A 4 -16.76 -8.02 7.02
CA ASP A 4 -15.79 -8.59 7.96
C ASP A 4 -15.19 -9.85 7.33
N LEU A 5 -13.90 -9.77 6.98
CA LEU A 5 -13.14 -10.89 6.41
C LEU A 5 -12.60 -11.85 7.49
N GLY A 6 -13.00 -11.67 8.76
CA GLY A 6 -12.56 -12.51 9.87
C GLY A 6 -11.09 -12.33 10.26
N ILE A 7 -10.41 -11.33 9.68
CA ILE A 7 -9.01 -11.02 9.94
C ILE A 7 -8.82 -9.54 10.28
N PRO A 8 -8.06 -9.19 11.34
CA PRO A 8 -7.83 -7.80 11.68
C PRO A 8 -6.84 -7.15 10.71
N LEU A 9 -7.16 -5.96 10.22
CA LEU A 9 -6.18 -5.08 9.57
C LEU A 9 -5.39 -4.35 10.66
N VAL A 10 -4.11 -4.71 10.80
CA VAL A 10 -3.19 -4.09 11.77
C VAL A 10 -2.04 -3.45 11.03
N GLY A 11 -1.70 -2.21 11.40
CA GLY A 11 -0.59 -1.47 10.79
C GLY A 11 -0.19 -0.25 11.61
N ILE A 12 0.88 0.40 11.17
CA ILE A 12 1.41 1.64 11.75
C ILE A 12 1.38 2.69 10.65
N VAL A 13 0.67 3.78 10.89
CA VAL A 13 0.70 4.97 10.02
C VAL A 13 1.85 5.85 10.48
N ASP A 14 2.75 6.24 9.56
CA ASP A 14 3.95 6.99 9.93
C ASP A 14 3.61 8.36 10.54
N LEU A 15 2.68 9.10 9.92
CA LEU A 15 2.27 10.42 10.38
C LEU A 15 0.85 10.77 9.91
N VAL A 16 0.06 11.36 10.81
CA VAL A 16 -1.20 12.03 10.47
C VAL A 16 -1.11 13.48 10.93
N LEU A 17 -1.42 14.42 10.04
CA LEU A 17 -1.46 15.85 10.34
C LEU A 17 -2.85 16.41 10.05
N GLY A 18 -3.26 17.45 10.78
CA GLY A 18 -4.40 18.27 10.35
C GLY A 18 -4.05 19.09 9.11
N GLY A 19 -5.01 19.27 8.20
CA GLY A 19 -4.88 20.10 7.01
C GLY A 19 -6.21 20.77 6.65
N ASP A 20 -6.15 21.73 5.73
CA ASP A 20 -7.31 22.55 5.35
C ASP A 20 -8.45 21.72 4.71
N ALA A 21 -8.09 20.67 3.97
CA ALA A 21 -9.03 19.73 3.36
C ALA A 21 -9.43 18.57 4.30
N GLY A 22 -8.96 18.58 5.55
CA GLY A 22 -9.07 17.47 6.50
C GLY A 22 -7.72 16.82 6.83
N PRO A 23 -7.73 15.70 7.56
CA PRO A 23 -6.51 14.99 7.97
C PRO A 23 -5.68 14.51 6.77
N ALA A 24 -4.38 14.77 6.79
CA ALA A 24 -3.41 14.29 5.82
C ALA A 24 -2.69 13.05 6.37
N ILE A 25 -2.84 11.91 5.69
CA ILE A 25 -2.17 10.66 6.02
C ILE A 25 -0.86 10.58 5.23
N ILE A 26 0.27 10.51 5.92
CA ILE A 26 1.60 10.64 5.31
C ILE A 26 2.42 9.38 5.57
N ASP A 27 3.04 8.85 4.52
CA ASP A 27 4.01 7.75 4.58
C ASP A 27 5.38 8.24 4.07
N PHE A 28 6.43 7.91 4.83
CA PHE A 28 7.81 8.29 4.53
C PHE A 28 8.54 7.16 3.81
N LYS A 29 9.16 7.48 2.69
CA LYS A 29 10.02 6.56 1.93
C LYS A 29 11.38 7.19 1.67
N THR A 30 12.35 6.36 1.30
CA THR A 30 13.64 6.85 0.77
C THR A 30 13.84 6.33 -0.64
N ALA A 31 14.52 7.11 -1.48
CA ALA A 31 14.86 6.69 -2.84
C ALA A 31 16.28 7.14 -3.20
N ALA A 32 16.92 6.39 -4.10
CA ALA A 32 18.23 6.76 -4.62
C ALA A 32 18.15 7.89 -5.67
N ARG A 33 16.98 8.05 -6.30
CA ARG A 33 16.70 9.04 -7.36
C ARG A 33 15.26 9.52 -7.23
N GLY A 34 15.02 10.77 -7.62
CA GLY A 34 13.69 11.38 -7.69
C GLY A 34 12.89 10.93 -8.93
N GLY A 35 11.67 11.43 -9.07
CA GLY A 35 10.84 11.24 -10.28
C GLY A 35 9.34 11.13 -10.00
N THR A 36 8.52 10.83 -11.00
CA THR A 36 7.09 10.57 -10.78
C THR A 36 6.88 9.20 -10.14
N LEU A 37 5.93 9.11 -9.22
CA LEU A 37 5.44 7.84 -8.67
C LEU A 37 4.25 7.36 -9.50
N LEU A 38 4.20 6.05 -9.72
CA LEU A 38 3.00 5.43 -10.26
C LEU A 38 2.06 5.15 -9.09
N GLU A 39 0.94 5.86 -9.00
CA GLU A 39 0.03 5.74 -7.84
C GLU A 39 -0.34 4.29 -7.52
N ILE A 40 -0.58 3.47 -8.54
CA ILE A 40 -0.99 2.07 -8.38
C ILE A 40 0.00 1.24 -7.56
N SER A 41 1.29 1.61 -7.52
CA SER A 41 2.29 0.91 -6.72
C SER A 41 2.18 1.18 -5.22
N HIS A 42 1.41 2.20 -4.83
CA HIS A 42 1.18 2.60 -3.44
C HIS A 42 -0.28 2.46 -3.01
N GLU A 43 -1.17 2.17 -3.95
CA GLU A 43 -2.62 2.20 -3.71
C GLU A 43 -3.05 1.23 -2.61
N ILE A 44 -2.50 0.01 -2.54
CA ILE A 44 -2.84 -0.96 -1.48
C ILE A 44 -2.46 -0.41 -0.10
N GLN A 45 -1.23 0.10 0.05
CA GLN A 45 -0.75 0.64 1.33
C GLN A 45 -1.57 1.87 1.74
N LEU A 46 -1.72 2.84 0.85
CA LEU A 46 -2.44 4.09 1.11
C LEU A 46 -3.93 3.84 1.36
N SER A 47 -4.57 2.92 0.64
CA SER A 47 -5.97 2.56 0.88
C SER A 47 -6.15 1.84 2.22
N SER A 48 -5.18 1.01 2.62
CA SER A 48 -5.19 0.37 3.94
C SER A 48 -5.09 1.40 5.06
N TYR A 49 -4.22 2.42 4.91
CA TYR A 49 -4.09 3.50 5.89
C TYR A 49 -5.35 4.36 5.97
N ALA A 50 -5.92 4.77 4.83
CA ALA A 50 -7.20 5.48 4.80
C ALA A 50 -8.32 4.69 5.49
N TYR A 51 -8.45 3.41 5.16
CA TYR A 51 -9.48 2.55 5.75
C TYR A 51 -9.31 2.41 7.27
N ALA A 52 -8.10 2.11 7.73
CA ALA A 52 -7.80 1.98 9.16
C ALA A 52 -8.04 3.31 9.91
N TYR A 53 -7.60 4.43 9.33
CA TYR A 53 -7.80 5.76 9.90
C TYR A 53 -9.29 6.09 10.08
N ARG A 54 -10.09 5.91 9.02
CA ARG A 54 -11.55 6.10 9.06
C ARG A 54 -12.21 5.22 10.11
N HIS A 55 -11.81 3.96 10.19
CA HIS A 55 -12.39 3.01 11.13
C HIS A 55 -12.08 3.34 12.60
N VAL A 56 -10.85 3.78 12.88
CA VAL A 56 -10.42 4.12 14.24
C VAL A 56 -10.96 5.48 14.70
N THR A 57 -11.04 6.44 13.79
CA THR A 57 -11.37 7.84 14.16
C THR A 57 -12.82 8.24 13.85
N GLY A 58 -13.50 7.52 12.96
CA GLY A 58 -14.80 7.91 12.43
C GLY A 58 -14.77 9.09 11.45
N VAL A 59 -13.58 9.50 10.99
CA VAL A 59 -13.39 10.68 10.13
C VAL A 59 -12.71 10.28 8.82
N ASP A 60 -13.19 10.82 7.70
CA ASP A 60 -12.54 10.70 6.39
C ASP A 60 -11.24 11.50 6.34
N GLU A 61 -10.19 10.93 5.77
CA GLU A 61 -8.98 11.68 5.44
C GLU A 61 -9.27 12.71 4.33
N GLY A 62 -8.59 13.85 4.39
CA GLY A 62 -8.64 14.85 3.31
C GLY A 62 -7.71 14.51 2.16
N GLU A 63 -6.53 13.97 2.48
CA GLU A 63 -5.51 13.61 1.49
C GLU A 63 -4.53 12.55 2.00
N LEU A 64 -3.81 11.96 1.05
CA LEU A 64 -2.74 11.00 1.30
C LEU A 64 -1.45 11.49 0.67
N GLN A 65 -0.32 11.26 1.34
CA GLN A 65 0.98 11.68 0.84
C GLN A 65 2.02 10.57 0.92
N ILE A 66 2.82 10.45 -0.13
CA ILE A 66 4.13 9.79 -0.07
C ILE A 66 5.20 10.87 -0.04
N ARG A 67 5.97 10.96 1.04
CA ARG A 67 7.12 11.86 1.15
C ARG A 67 8.41 11.07 1.02
N ARG A 68 9.19 11.37 -0.03
CA ARG A 68 10.44 10.67 -0.33
C ARG A 68 11.65 11.51 0.01
N LEU A 69 12.52 10.98 0.86
CA LEU A 69 13.88 11.47 1.02
C LEU A 69 14.75 10.92 -0.12
N ILE A 70 15.18 11.81 -1.02
CA ILE A 70 16.10 11.50 -2.12
C ILE A 70 17.53 11.56 -1.60
N LYS A 71 18.21 10.40 -1.60
CA LYS A 71 19.51 10.17 -0.97
C LYS A 71 20.68 10.55 -1.90
N THR A 72 20.72 11.81 -2.33
CA THR A 72 21.81 12.41 -3.12
C THR A 72 22.80 13.15 -2.22
N LYS A 73 23.94 13.61 -2.78
CA LYS A 73 24.93 14.44 -2.03
C LYS A 73 24.27 15.67 -1.38
N ASN A 74 23.30 16.27 -2.07
CA ASN A 74 22.40 17.28 -1.54
C ASN A 74 21.01 16.64 -1.41
N PRO A 75 20.57 16.21 -0.21
CA PRO A 75 19.31 15.51 -0.04
C PRO A 75 18.12 16.42 -0.30
N GLN A 76 17.05 15.86 -0.85
CA GLN A 76 15.81 16.57 -1.17
C GLN A 76 14.60 15.77 -0.69
N ILE A 77 13.51 16.47 -0.35
CA ILE A 77 12.23 15.84 -0.02
C ILE A 77 11.28 16.08 -1.20
N GLU A 78 10.82 15.00 -1.82
CA GLU A 78 9.75 15.02 -2.80
C GLU A 78 8.43 14.64 -2.12
N THR A 79 7.38 15.44 -2.32
CA THR A 79 6.04 15.15 -1.80
C THR A 79 5.10 14.82 -2.95
N HIS A 80 4.45 13.66 -2.87
CA HIS A 80 3.43 13.24 -3.82
C HIS A 80 2.11 13.15 -3.08
N THR A 81 1.14 13.98 -3.49
CA THR A 81 -0.18 14.06 -2.86
C THR A 81 -1.23 13.36 -3.72
N TYR A 82 -2.13 12.65 -3.05
CA TYR A 82 -3.26 11.95 -3.62
C TYR A 82 -4.52 12.40 -2.89
N SER A 83 -5.64 12.48 -3.61
CA SER A 83 -6.93 12.77 -3.01
C SER A 83 -7.36 11.68 -2.03
N ALA A 84 -8.27 12.03 -1.13
CA ALA A 84 -8.97 11.07 -0.28
C ALA A 84 -9.47 9.85 -1.07
N ARG A 85 -9.42 8.68 -0.43
CA ARG A 85 -9.85 7.43 -1.06
C ARG A 85 -11.36 7.43 -1.25
N THR A 86 -11.76 6.84 -2.37
CA THR A 86 -13.16 6.68 -2.78
C THR A 86 -13.58 5.22 -2.65
N ASP A 87 -14.87 4.95 -2.76
CA ASP A 87 -15.42 3.59 -2.74
C ASP A 87 -14.81 2.67 -3.80
N VAL A 88 -14.35 3.21 -4.93
CA VAL A 88 -13.67 2.44 -5.98
C VAL A 88 -12.34 1.87 -5.46
N HIS A 89 -11.58 2.68 -4.72
CA HIS A 89 -10.32 2.25 -4.13
C HIS A 89 -10.55 1.17 -3.07
N PHE A 90 -11.52 1.37 -2.19
CA PHE A 90 -11.86 0.39 -1.17
C PHE A 90 -12.42 -0.89 -1.79
N GLY A 91 -13.29 -0.79 -2.80
CA GLY A 91 -13.80 -1.94 -3.55
C GLY A 91 -12.66 -2.78 -4.14
N ARG A 92 -11.66 -2.13 -4.74
CA ARG A 92 -10.47 -2.82 -5.26
C ARG A 92 -9.61 -3.44 -4.16
N LEU A 93 -9.39 -2.72 -3.05
CA LEU A 93 -8.64 -3.23 -1.91
C LEU A 93 -9.26 -4.51 -1.35
N PHE A 94 -10.56 -4.49 -1.06
CA PHE A 94 -11.26 -5.64 -0.49
C PHE A 94 -11.36 -6.81 -1.46
N ALA A 95 -11.58 -6.55 -2.76
CA ALA A 95 -11.54 -7.60 -3.77
C ALA A 95 -10.16 -8.29 -3.81
N LEU A 96 -9.08 -7.51 -3.78
CA LEU A 96 -7.71 -8.05 -3.79
C LEU A 96 -7.41 -8.86 -2.52
N ILE A 97 -7.82 -8.38 -1.35
CA ILE A 97 -7.62 -9.10 -0.08
C ILE A 97 -8.40 -10.42 -0.12
N ARG A 98 -9.65 -10.42 -0.56
CA ARG A 98 -10.45 -11.65 -0.70
C ARG A 98 -9.78 -12.67 -1.61
N GLU A 99 -9.38 -12.27 -2.81
CA GLU A 99 -8.69 -13.16 -3.75
C GLU A 99 -7.41 -13.75 -3.15
N TYR A 100 -6.69 -12.96 -2.35
CA TYR A 100 -5.50 -13.43 -1.64
C TYR A 100 -5.85 -14.47 -0.56
N LEU A 101 -6.87 -14.22 0.27
CA LEU A 101 -7.31 -15.15 1.32
C LEU A 101 -7.87 -16.44 0.73
N ASP A 102 -8.70 -16.36 -0.31
CA ASP A 102 -9.26 -17.53 -0.99
C ASP A 102 -8.16 -18.40 -1.62
N ALA A 103 -7.10 -17.77 -2.14
CA ALA A 103 -5.95 -18.49 -2.64
C ALA A 103 -5.14 -19.12 -1.51
N LEU A 104 -4.96 -18.42 -0.38
CA LEU A 104 -4.24 -18.92 0.78
C LEU A 104 -4.94 -20.14 1.39
N ASP A 105 -6.25 -20.05 1.61
CA ASP A 105 -7.07 -21.13 2.20
C ASP A 105 -7.08 -22.38 1.31
N ALA A 106 -7.06 -22.20 -0.01
CA ALA A 106 -6.98 -23.29 -0.97
C ALA A 106 -5.55 -23.76 -1.27
N GLY A 107 -4.53 -23.19 -0.63
CA GLY A 107 -3.12 -23.52 -0.88
C GLY A 107 -2.63 -23.19 -2.30
N ARG A 108 -3.26 -22.22 -2.99
CA ARG A 108 -2.92 -21.81 -4.36
C ARG A 108 -1.82 -20.75 -4.36
N PHE A 109 -0.57 -21.20 -4.50
CA PHE A 109 0.59 -20.32 -4.60
C PHE A 109 0.99 -20.11 -6.06
N ASN A 110 0.36 -19.14 -6.73
CA ASN A 110 0.57 -18.88 -8.15
C ASN A 110 1.97 -18.31 -8.45
N PHE A 111 2.65 -18.85 -9.47
CA PHE A 111 3.89 -18.27 -9.98
C PHE A 111 3.63 -16.93 -10.67
N ARG A 112 4.15 -15.85 -10.10
CA ARG A 112 3.97 -14.46 -10.58
C ARG A 112 5.31 -13.72 -10.64
N PRO A 113 6.11 -13.90 -11.71
CA PRO A 113 7.38 -13.20 -11.85
C PRO A 113 7.19 -11.69 -12.00
N GLY A 114 8.05 -10.90 -11.35
CA GLY A 114 8.01 -9.43 -11.41
C GLY A 114 9.23 -8.79 -10.75
N PHE A 115 9.21 -7.47 -10.57
CA PHE A 115 10.35 -6.71 -9.99
C PHE A 115 10.81 -7.25 -8.62
N GLY A 116 9.88 -7.74 -7.81
CA GLY A 116 10.17 -8.32 -6.49
C GLY A 116 11.05 -9.59 -6.55
N CYS A 117 11.13 -10.28 -7.69
CA CYS A 117 11.99 -11.45 -7.83
C CYS A 117 13.48 -11.10 -7.63
N SER A 118 13.90 -9.86 -7.89
CA SER A 118 15.28 -9.44 -7.68
C SER A 118 15.71 -9.48 -6.21
N MET A 119 14.74 -9.41 -5.28
CA MET A 119 14.94 -9.37 -3.83
C MET A 119 14.26 -10.54 -3.09
N CYS A 120 13.97 -11.65 -3.80
CA CYS A 120 13.25 -12.81 -3.24
C CYS A 120 14.19 -13.98 -2.96
N ASP A 121 14.26 -14.43 -1.70
CA ASP A 121 15.09 -15.55 -1.24
C ASP A 121 14.70 -16.90 -1.86
N HIS A 122 13.47 -17.03 -2.34
CA HIS A 122 12.95 -18.24 -2.96
C HIS A 122 13.11 -18.27 -4.48
N ARG A 123 13.60 -17.18 -5.11
CA ARG A 123 13.74 -17.05 -6.57
C ARG A 123 14.47 -18.25 -7.16
N ASP A 124 15.63 -18.59 -6.60
CA ASP A 124 16.52 -19.60 -7.17
C ASP A 124 16.22 -21.03 -6.66
N THR A 125 15.24 -21.20 -5.76
CA THR A 125 14.89 -22.48 -5.14
C THR A 125 13.47 -22.95 -5.47
N HIS A 126 12.46 -22.48 -4.74
CA HIS A 126 11.08 -22.95 -4.82
C HIS A 126 10.40 -22.43 -6.09
N CYS A 127 10.63 -21.14 -6.42
CA CYS A 127 10.01 -20.53 -7.59
C CYS A 127 10.41 -21.22 -8.91
N ARG A 128 11.69 -21.62 -9.06
CA ARG A 128 12.15 -22.34 -10.27
C ARG A 128 11.57 -23.74 -10.43
N ARG A 129 11.07 -24.36 -9.36
CA ARG A 129 10.50 -25.71 -9.36
C ARG A 129 8.98 -25.72 -9.52
N TRP A 130 8.34 -24.56 -9.51
CA TRP A 130 6.89 -24.45 -9.61
C TRP A 130 6.42 -24.91 -11.00
N CYS A 131 5.44 -25.82 -11.06
CA CYS A 131 4.94 -26.41 -12.30
C CYS A 131 3.40 -26.55 -12.37
N GLY A 132 2.67 -25.87 -11.48
CA GLY A 132 1.22 -26.02 -11.32
C GLY A 132 0.88 -26.71 -10.02
#